data_AF-A0A7Y0XCQ9-F1
#
_entry.id   AF-A0A7Y0XCQ9-F1
#
_cell.length_a   1.000
_cell.length_b   1.000
_cell.length_c   1.000
_cell.angle_alpha   90.00
_cell.angle_beta   90.00
_cell.angle_gamma   90.00
#
_symmetry.space_group_name_H-M   'P 1'
#
loop_
_entity.id
_entity.type
_entity.pdbx_description
1 polymer ?
#
loop_
_entity_poly.entity_id
_entity_poly.type
_entity_poly.pdbx_seq_one_letter_code
_entity_poly.pdbx_strand_id
1 'polypeptide(L)'
;IQMAGGCRAEHAALHEICDVDSVLFRRGWDLRGRIEYITKIPTYYYQYRVGGQSLESEKARKCPKCDGEWLLDEPLHDIFHF
;
A
#
# COMPACT_ATOMS: atom_id res chain seq x y z
N ILE A 1 -1.06 -2.69 -18.06
CA ILE A 1 -0.86 -4.07 -17.54
C ILE A 1 -2.22 -4.55 -17.10
N GLN A 2 -2.68 -5.68 -17.65
CA GLN A 2 -3.93 -6.30 -17.20
C GLN A 2 -3.58 -7.19 -16.01
N MET A 3 -4.17 -6.92 -14.84
CA MET A 3 -3.83 -7.55 -13.54
C MET A 3 -4.42 -8.97 -13.37
N ALA A 4 -4.72 -9.64 -14.48
CA ALA A 4 -5.35 -10.96 -14.55
C ALA A 4 -5.05 -11.66 -15.89
N GLY A 5 -3.95 -11.28 -16.56
CA GLY A 5 -3.54 -11.82 -17.86
C GLY A 5 -2.63 -13.04 -17.76
N GLY A 6 -2.16 -13.40 -16.56
CA GLY A 6 -1.37 -14.60 -16.29
C GLY A 6 0.04 -14.58 -16.91
N CYS A 7 0.53 -13.42 -17.34
CA CYS A 7 1.82 -13.32 -18.02
C CYS A 7 2.97 -13.07 -17.02
N ARG A 8 4.20 -13.44 -17.38
CA ARG A 8 5.38 -13.28 -16.50
C ARG A 8 5.65 -11.83 -16.07
N ALA A 9 5.31 -10.87 -16.93
CA ALA A 9 5.43 -9.45 -16.60
C ALA A 9 4.45 -9.01 -15.50
N GLU A 10 3.28 -9.65 -15.41
CA GLU A 10 2.30 -9.40 -14.35
C GLU A 10 2.82 -9.87 -12.99
N HIS A 11 3.40 -11.08 -12.90
CA HIS A 11 3.97 -11.57 -11.64
C HIS A 11 5.12 -10.69 -11.14
N ALA A 12 6.01 -10.26 -12.04
CA ALA A 12 7.09 -9.34 -11.68
C ALA A 12 6.53 -7.97 -11.22
N ALA A 13 5.51 -7.44 -11.91
CA ALA A 13 4.88 -6.19 -11.52
C ALA A 13 4.11 -6.30 -10.19
N LEU A 14 3.41 -7.43 -9.96
CA LEU A 14 2.72 -7.73 -8.72
C LEU A 14 3.70 -7.80 -7.55
N HIS A 15 4.85 -8.47 -7.71
CA HIS A 15 5.90 -8.49 -6.70
C HIS A 15 6.35 -7.05 -6.35
N GLU A 16 6.61 -6.22 -7.36
CA GLU A 16 7.07 -4.85 -7.12
C GLU A 16 6.06 -3.99 -6.35
N ILE A 17 4.76 -4.15 -6.58
CA ILE A 17 3.72 -3.34 -5.90
C ILE A 17 3.22 -3.95 -4.59
N CYS A 18 3.44 -5.25 -4.34
CA CYS A 18 2.93 -5.97 -3.16
C CYS A 18 4.00 -6.23 -2.07
N ASP A 19 5.28 -6.20 -2.41
CA ASP A 19 6.36 -6.57 -1.49
C ASP A 19 7.06 -5.32 -0.91
N VAL A 20 7.28 -5.29 0.40
CA VAL A 20 7.95 -4.18 1.11
C VAL A 20 9.45 -4.10 0.86
N ASP A 21 10.05 -5.18 0.38
CA ASP A 21 11.48 -5.27 0.05
C ASP A 21 11.76 -5.03 -1.43
N SER A 22 10.71 -4.86 -2.25
CA SER A 22 10.83 -4.55 -3.67
C SER A 22 11.55 -3.22 -3.92
N VAL A 23 12.06 -3.06 -5.14
CA VAL A 23 12.74 -1.81 -5.53
C VAL A 23 11.72 -0.68 -5.62
N LEU A 24 10.57 -0.96 -6.20
CA LEU A 24 9.48 0.01 -6.35
C LEU A 24 8.96 0.50 -5.00
N PHE A 25 8.72 -0.41 -4.05
CA PHE A 25 8.23 -0.05 -2.72
C PHE A 25 9.22 0.85 -1.98
N ARG A 26 10.50 0.48 -1.95
CA ARG A 26 11.55 1.27 -1.27
C ARG A 26 11.62 2.70 -1.82
N ARG A 27 11.48 2.88 -3.14
CA ARG A 27 11.43 4.21 -3.76
C ARG A 27 10.15 4.96 -3.42
N GLY A 28 9.00 4.30 -3.50
CA GLY A 28 7.71 4.90 -3.14
C GLY A 28 7.66 5.35 -1.68
N TRP A 29 8.24 4.56 -0.78
CA TRP A 29 8.35 4.87 0.64
C TRP A 29 9.20 6.12 0.91
N ASP A 30 10.36 6.24 0.27
CA ASP A 30 11.20 7.45 0.36
C ASP A 30 10.43 8.68 -0.14
N LEU A 31 9.80 8.58 -1.31
CA LEU A 31 9.02 9.67 -1.89
C LEU A 31 7.89 10.12 -0.98
N ARG A 32 7.14 9.17 -0.39
CA ARG A 32 6.11 9.47 0.60
C ARG A 32 6.66 10.30 1.75
N GLY A 33 7.81 9.89 2.32
CA GLY A 33 8.43 10.59 3.44
C GLY A 33 8.87 12.00 3.06
N ARG A 34 9.40 12.18 1.84
CA ARG A 34 9.80 13.49 1.31
C ARG A 34 8.60 14.40 1.06
N ILE A 35 7.50 13.88 0.54
CA ILE A 35 6.25 14.63 0.34
C ILE A 35 5.75 15.14 1.69
N GLU A 36 5.59 14.26 2.67
CA GLU A 36 5.13 14.62 4.02
C GLU A 36 6.05 15.65 4.68
N TYR A 37 7.37 15.49 4.53
CA TYR A 37 8.34 16.43 5.05
C TYR A 37 8.17 17.84 4.47
N ILE A 38 7.88 17.95 3.17
CA ILE A 38 7.72 19.23 2.47
C ILE A 38 6.35 19.85 2.76
N THR A 39 5.28 19.06 2.67
CA THR A 39 3.90 19.55 2.75
C THR A 39 3.41 19.72 4.18
N LYS A 40 4.01 19.01 5.15
CA LYS A 40 3.53 18.85 6.52
C LYS A 40 2.14 18.20 6.62
N ILE A 41 1.69 17.56 5.54
CA ILE A 41 0.44 16.83 5.48
C ILE A 41 0.74 15.34 5.66
N PRO A 42 0.06 14.63 6.58
CA PRO A 42 0.20 13.19 6.72
C PRO A 42 0.02 12.49 5.37
N THR A 43 1.06 11.83 4.90
CA THR A 43 1.08 11.20 3.57
C THR A 43 1.22 9.71 3.73
N TYR A 44 0.24 8.97 3.23
CA TYR A 44 0.20 7.51 3.31
C TYR A 44 0.62 6.89 1.98
N TYR A 45 1.33 5.77 2.04
CA TYR A 45 1.74 5.00 0.86
C TYR A 45 1.00 3.67 0.86
N TYR A 46 -0.04 3.55 0.05
CA TYR A 46 -0.85 2.34 -0.03
C TYR A 46 -0.16 1.27 -0.90
N GLN A 47 0.02 0.09 -0.31
CA GLN A 47 0.54 -1.08 -1.01
C GLN A 47 -0.63 -1.88 -1.61
N TYR A 48 -0.61 -2.06 -2.93
CA TYR A 48 -1.65 -2.79 -3.63
C TYR A 48 -1.70 -4.24 -3.16
N ARG A 49 -2.90 -4.74 -2.82
CA ARG A 49 -3.14 -6.16 -2.55
C ARG A 49 -4.52 -6.56 -3.09
N VAL A 50 -4.63 -7.84 -3.44
CA VAL A 50 -5.88 -8.47 -3.91
C VAL A 50 -6.32 -9.50 -2.89
N GLY A 51 -7.56 -9.37 -2.42
CA GLY A 51 -8.21 -10.35 -1.52
C GLY A 51 -7.75 -10.25 -0.07
N GLY A 52 -8.54 -9.58 0.76
CA GLY A 52 -8.44 -9.69 2.23
C GLY A 52 -9.11 -10.99 2.70
N GLN A 53 -8.62 -11.55 3.82
CA GLN A 53 -9.21 -12.78 4.39
C GLN A 53 -10.59 -12.51 5.01
N SER A 54 -10.74 -11.38 5.71
CA SER A 54 -11.99 -10.91 6.31
C SER A 54 -11.92 -9.41 6.57
N LEU A 55 -13.08 -8.76 6.71
CA LEU A 55 -13.15 -7.33 7.07
C LEU A 55 -12.46 -7.06 8.42
N GLU A 56 -12.64 -7.96 9.38
CA GLU A 56 -12.03 -7.85 10.71
C GLU A 56 -10.50 -7.91 10.63
N SER A 57 -9.96 -8.82 9.81
CA SER A 57 -8.52 -8.93 9.59
C SER A 57 -7.92 -7.71 8.91
N GLU A 58 -8.65 -7.07 7.97
CA GLU A 58 -8.14 -5.85 7.33
C GLU A 58 -8.24 -4.63 8.25
N LYS A 59 -9.26 -4.55 9.12
CA LYS A 59 -9.36 -3.46 10.11
C LYS A 59 -8.28 -3.52 11.19
N ALA A 60 -7.88 -4.72 11.61
CA ALA A 60 -6.83 -4.91 12.62
C ALA A 60 -5.41 -4.82 12.03
N ARG A 61 -5.30 -4.58 10.73
CA ARG A 61 -4.02 -4.62 10.03
C ARG A 61 -3.19 -3.38 10.36
N LYS A 62 -1.89 -3.61 10.51
CA LYS A 62 -0.88 -2.58 10.67
C LYS A 62 0.00 -2.42 9.42
N CYS A 63 0.78 -1.35 9.40
CA CYS A 63 1.78 -1.15 8.35
C CYS A 63 2.78 -2.33 8.31
N PRO A 64 2.94 -3.04 7.18
CA PRO A 64 3.91 -4.14 7.09
C PRO A 64 5.38 -3.66 7.17
N LYS A 65 5.65 -2.36 7.01
CA LYS A 65 7.00 -1.80 7.08
C LYS A 65 7.39 -1.29 8.47
N CYS A 66 6.48 -0.66 9.20
CA CYS A 66 6.79 0.01 10.47
C CYS A 66 5.87 -0.37 11.64
N ASP A 67 4.93 -1.29 11.45
CA ASP A 67 3.90 -1.67 12.43
C ASP A 67 3.04 -0.48 12.93
N GLY A 68 3.02 0.63 12.20
CA GLY A 68 2.19 1.79 12.52
C GLY A 68 0.71 1.53 12.28
N GLU A 69 -0.12 2.32 12.96
CA GLU A 69 -1.56 2.38 12.73
C GLU A 69 -1.83 2.75 11.27
N TRP A 70 -2.67 1.94 10.63
CA TRP A 70 -2.99 2.05 9.21
C TRP A 70 -4.43 2.53 9.05
N LEU A 71 -5.34 1.99 9.88
CA LEU A 71 -6.77 2.26 9.87
C LEU A 71 -7.12 3.74 9.99
N LEU A 72 -7.75 4.28 8.95
CA LEU A 72 -8.44 5.56 9.00
C LEU A 72 -9.84 5.43 9.62
N ASP A 73 -10.20 6.40 10.47
CA ASP A 73 -11.54 6.48 11.09
C ASP A 73 -12.63 6.76 10.03
N GLU A 74 -12.31 7.64 9.07
CA GLU A 74 -13.16 7.97 7.93
C GLU A 74 -12.50 7.54 6.61
N PRO A 75 -13.25 6.87 5.70
CA PRO A 75 -12.71 6.45 4.42
C PRO A 75 -12.36 7.65 3.54
N LEU A 76 -11.16 7.63 2.97
CA LEU A 76 -10.75 8.62 1.99
C LEU A 76 -11.51 8.39 0.67
N HIS A 77 -12.25 9.40 0.23
CA HIS A 77 -13.06 9.38 -1.00
C HIS A 77 -14.09 8.22 -1.07
N ASP A 78 -14.58 7.73 0.08
CA ASP A 78 -15.53 6.60 0.18
C ASP A 78 -15.04 5.27 -0.43
N ILE A 79 -13.76 5.20 -0.81
CA ILE A 79 -13.16 4.05 -1.49
C ILE A 79 -12.05 3.45 -0.64
N PHE A 80 -11.37 4.28 0.13
CA PHE A 80 -10.14 3.91 0.82
C PHE A 80 -10.31 3.92 2.33
N HIS A 81 -10.53 2.73 2.89
CA HIS A 81 -10.64 2.48 4.33
C HIS A 81 -9.30 2.14 4.98
N PHE A 82 -8.19 2.30 4.24
CA PHE A 82 -6.90 1.83 4.72
C PHE A 82 -6.63 2.40 6.10
#